data_AF-A0A3P9MWB6-F1
#
_entry.id   AF-A0A3P9MWB6-F1
#
_cell.length_a   1.000
_cell.length_b   1.000
_cell.length_c   1.000
_cell.angle_alpha   90.00
_cell.angle_beta   90.00
_cell.angle_gamma   90.00
#
_symmetry.space_group_name_H-M   'P 1'
#
loop_
_entity.id
_entity.type
_entity.pdbx_description
1 polymer ?
#
loop_
_entity_poly.entity_id
_entity_poly.type
_entity_poly.pdbx_seq_one_letter_code
_entity_poly.pdbx_strand_id
1 'polypeptide(L)'
;MTIKFLLDCVTIEGSNSVVLRAPRFCQPNRQGDKSLPQTAQRFTFTQVFGPEASQRTVFEGSVRGLIQDTLQGGNCLVFTYGVTNAGKTFTFLGPDHNSGLLPRSLAVIFNTIKGHLYSRRDLKPQRCRDFSRLTPDQQAAEISTKKNLLRLLKESDDWEISFT
;
A
#
# COMPACT_ATOMS: atom_id res chain seq x y z
N MET A 1 -18.09 -20.56 10.81
CA MET A 1 -17.62 -20.22 12.17
C MET A 1 -17.25 -18.75 12.16
N THR A 2 -18.25 -17.88 12.27
CA THR A 2 -18.11 -16.43 12.05
C THR A 2 -17.80 -15.76 13.37
N ILE A 3 -16.71 -14.99 13.44
CA ILE A 3 -16.34 -14.15 14.58
C ILE A 3 -17.39 -13.03 14.68
N LYS A 4 -18.55 -13.33 15.29
CA LYS A 4 -19.65 -12.38 15.55
C LYS A 4 -19.43 -11.60 16.86
N PHE A 5 -18.33 -11.87 17.59
CA PHE A 5 -18.08 -11.31 18.93
C PHE A 5 -17.47 -9.90 18.98
N LEU A 6 -17.00 -9.33 17.85
CA LEU A 6 -16.31 -8.01 17.86
C LEU A 6 -17.09 -6.85 17.24
N LEU A 7 -18.25 -7.09 16.62
CA LEU A 7 -18.98 -6.07 15.86
C LEU A 7 -19.66 -5.01 16.73
N ASP A 8 -19.97 -5.30 18.00
CA ASP A 8 -20.73 -4.37 18.85
C ASP A 8 -19.84 -3.41 19.67
N CYS A 9 -18.52 -3.52 19.56
CA CYS A 9 -17.58 -2.70 20.32
C CYS A 9 -17.18 -1.41 19.62
N VAL A 10 -17.36 -1.33 18.30
CA VAL A 10 -16.89 -0.22 17.46
C VAL A 10 -18.06 0.31 16.65
N THR A 11 -18.40 1.58 16.85
CA THR A 11 -19.45 2.27 16.11
C THR A 11 -18.86 3.46 15.37
N ILE A 12 -19.17 3.59 14.07
CA ILE A 12 -18.70 4.71 13.25
C ILE A 12 -19.76 5.80 13.29
N GLU A 13 -19.36 7.01 13.70
CA GLU A 13 -20.23 8.19 13.75
C GLU A 13 -19.77 9.19 12.68
N GLY A 14 -20.39 9.14 11.50
CA GLY A 14 -20.00 9.96 10.36
C GLY A 14 -18.72 9.48 9.67
N SER A 15 -18.07 10.35 8.90
CA SER A 15 -16.89 9.99 8.09
C SER A 15 -15.56 10.02 8.85
N ASN A 16 -15.53 10.67 10.02
CA ASN A 16 -14.28 11.07 10.68
C ASN A 16 -14.21 10.65 12.17
N SER A 17 -15.26 10.00 12.70
CA SER A 17 -15.29 9.65 14.13
C SER A 17 -15.68 8.20 14.36
N VAL A 18 -15.03 7.61 15.36
CA VAL A 18 -15.29 6.25 15.84
C VAL A 18 -15.53 6.30 17.33
N VAL A 19 -16.57 5.62 17.79
CA VAL A 19 -16.90 5.45 19.19
C VAL A 19 -16.70 3.99 19.58
N LEU A 20 -15.82 3.77 20.57
CA LEU A 20 -15.60 2.48 21.19
C LEU A 20 -16.50 2.34 22.42
N ARG A 21 -17.27 1.25 22.48
CA ARG A 21 -18.13 0.90 23.62
C ARG A 21 -17.75 -0.49 24.12
N ALA A 22 -17.40 -0.60 25.39
CA ALA A 22 -17.17 -1.91 26.00
C ALA A 22 -18.48 -2.73 26.04
N PRO A 23 -18.44 -4.05 25.81
CA PRO A 23 -19.60 -4.93 25.97
C PRO A 23 -20.19 -4.85 27.37
N ARG A 24 -21.52 -4.99 27.45
CA ARG A 24 -22.28 -4.88 28.72
C ARG A 24 -21.83 -5.89 29.79
N PHE A 25 -21.31 -7.06 29.40
CA PHE A 25 -20.81 -8.08 30.33
C PHE A 25 -19.52 -7.69 31.07
N CYS A 26 -18.81 -6.66 30.61
CA CYS A 26 -17.61 -6.15 31.28
C CYS A 26 -17.94 -5.07 32.33
N GLN A 27 -19.22 -4.77 32.57
CA GLN A 27 -19.62 -3.82 33.60
C GLN A 27 -19.48 -4.48 34.97
N PRO A 28 -18.75 -3.87 35.92
CA PRO A 28 -18.72 -4.36 37.29
C PRO A 28 -20.15 -4.30 37.85
N ASN A 29 -20.65 -5.44 38.30
CA ASN A 29 -21.95 -5.56 38.95
C ASN A 29 -21.93 -4.80 40.28
N ARG A 30 -22.21 -3.49 40.25
CA ARG A 30 -22.56 -2.72 41.43
C ARG A 30 -24.09 -2.58 41.42
N GLN A 31 -24.74 -3.38 42.27
CA GLN A 31 -26.14 -3.17 42.65
C GLN A 31 -26.26 -1.75 43.21
N GLY A 32 -26.78 -0.85 42.40
CA GLY A 32 -26.90 0.57 42.72
C GLY A 32 -27.52 1.29 41.53
N ASP A 33 -28.72 1.81 41.73
CA ASP A 33 -29.72 2.22 40.75
C ASP A 33 -29.38 3.51 39.99
N LYS A 34 -28.19 3.59 39.39
CA LYS A 34 -27.76 4.65 38.48
C LYS A 34 -26.93 4.02 37.37
N SER A 35 -27.53 3.88 36.19
CA SER A 35 -26.80 3.50 34.98
C SER A 35 -25.58 4.41 34.81
N LEU A 36 -24.40 3.88 35.10
CA LEU A 36 -23.15 4.60 34.84
C LEU A 36 -23.13 4.92 33.34
N PRO A 37 -22.83 6.17 32.94
CA PRO A 37 -22.73 6.50 31.53
C PRO A 37 -21.75 5.53 30.91
N GLN A 38 -22.20 4.78 29.91
CA GLN A 38 -21.37 3.87 29.15
C GLN A 38 -20.08 4.62 28.80
N THR A 39 -18.92 4.20 29.34
CA THR A 39 -17.64 4.86 29.11
C THR A 39 -17.26 4.67 27.64
N ALA A 40 -17.85 5.50 26.79
CA ALA A 40 -17.67 5.49 25.36
C ALA A 40 -16.45 6.38 25.06
N GLN A 41 -15.44 5.79 24.43
CA GLN A 41 -14.24 6.51 24.01
C GLN A 41 -14.42 6.94 22.57
N ARG A 42 -14.31 8.24 22.30
CA ARG A 42 -14.45 8.79 20.95
C ARG A 42 -13.10 9.16 20.38
N PHE A 43 -12.83 8.68 19.17
CA PHE A 43 -11.62 8.94 18.40
C PHE A 43 -11.98 9.70 17.13
N THR A 44 -11.11 10.63 16.72
CA THR A 44 -11.28 11.41 15.50
C THR A 44 -10.12 11.11 14.56
N PHE A 45 -10.44 10.91 13.28
CA PHE A 45 -9.51 10.63 12.20
C PHE A 45 -9.83 11.53 11.02
N THR A 46 -8.89 11.64 10.06
CA THR A 46 -9.15 12.34 8.80
C THR A 46 -10.24 11.66 7.98
N GLN A 47 -10.26 10.33 8.00
CA GLN A 47 -11.27 9.51 7.34
C GLN A 47 -11.35 8.15 8.03
N VAL A 48 -12.57 7.62 8.10
CA VAL A 48 -12.89 6.31 8.67
C VAL A 48 -13.59 5.49 7.59
N PHE A 49 -13.10 4.28 7.37
CA PHE A 49 -13.69 3.33 6.43
C PHE A 49 -14.46 2.26 7.21
N GLY A 50 -15.73 2.06 6.85
CA GLY A 50 -16.57 1.02 7.45
C GLY A 50 -16.22 -0.38 6.95
N PRO A 51 -16.81 -1.42 7.57
CA PRO A 51 -16.56 -2.82 7.18
C PRO A 51 -16.99 -3.12 5.73
N GLU A 52 -17.97 -2.38 5.21
CA GLU A 52 -18.45 -2.50 3.83
C GLU A 52 -17.55 -1.76 2.81
N ALA A 53 -16.52 -1.05 3.26
CA ALA A 53 -15.64 -0.29 2.38
C ALA A 53 -14.79 -1.25 1.52
N SER A 54 -14.89 -1.10 0.20
CA SER A 54 -14.07 -1.87 -0.73
C SER A 54 -12.62 -1.39 -0.74
N GLN A 55 -11.69 -2.27 -1.15
CA GLN A 55 -10.28 -1.92 -1.36
C GLN A 55 -10.09 -0.72 -2.28
N ARG A 56 -10.94 -0.61 -3.30
CA ARG A 56 -10.95 0.53 -4.21
C ARG A 56 -11.31 1.82 -3.47
N THR A 57 -12.34 1.80 -2.63
CA THR A 57 -12.77 2.96 -1.85
C THR A 57 -11.67 3.42 -0.90
N VAL A 58 -11.02 2.47 -0.21
CA VAL A 58 -9.88 2.76 0.66
C VAL A 58 -8.73 3.36 -0.14
N PHE A 59 -8.38 2.79 -1.29
CA PHE A 59 -7.32 3.30 -2.16
C PHE A 59 -7.57 4.75 -2.62
N GLU A 60 -8.77 5.04 -3.14
CA GLU A 60 -9.14 6.37 -3.62
C GLU A 60 -9.15 7.41 -2.50
N GLY A 61 -9.64 7.03 -1.31
CA GLY A 61 -9.70 7.95 -0.15
C GLY A 61 -8.36 8.16 0.57
N SER A 62 -7.39 7.26 0.45
CA SER A 62 -6.16 7.31 1.26
C SER A 62 -4.87 7.51 0.47
N VAL A 63 -4.63 6.74 -0.60
CA VAL A 63 -3.32 6.67 -1.26
C VAL A 63 -3.31 7.35 -2.63
N ARG A 64 -4.46 7.46 -3.30
CA ARG A 64 -4.56 8.05 -4.65
C ARG A 64 -3.95 9.45 -4.74
N GLY A 65 -4.32 10.35 -3.82
CA GLY A 65 -3.79 11.72 -3.79
C GLY A 65 -2.28 11.74 -3.56
N LEU A 66 -1.79 10.92 -2.62
CA LEU A 66 -0.36 10.81 -2.32
C LEU A 66 0.48 10.36 -3.52
N ILE A 67 -0.06 9.46 -4.35
CA ILE A 67 0.61 9.05 -5.60
C ILE A 67 0.68 10.22 -6.58
N GLN A 68 -0.39 11.01 -6.71
CA GLN A 68 -0.37 12.19 -7.59
C GLN A 68 0.67 13.21 -7.15
N ASP A 69 0.78 13.45 -5.84
CA ASP A 69 1.80 14.35 -5.28
C ASP A 69 3.22 13.80 -5.53
N THR A 70 3.39 12.48 -5.39
CA THR A 70 4.68 11.82 -5.66
C THR A 70 5.08 11.94 -7.13
N LEU A 71 4.13 11.79 -8.06
CA LEU A 71 4.36 11.96 -9.50
C LEU A 71 4.72 13.40 -9.88
N GLN A 72 4.37 14.38 -9.05
CA GLN A 72 4.77 15.79 -9.21
C GLN A 72 6.15 16.11 -8.59
N GLY A 73 6.86 15.10 -8.08
CA GLY A 73 8.18 15.26 -7.47
C GLY A 73 8.16 15.33 -5.93
N GLY A 74 7.01 15.09 -5.30
CA GLY A 74 6.90 14.93 -3.85
C GLY A 74 7.48 13.61 -3.34
N ASN A 75 7.76 13.54 -2.03
CA ASN A 75 8.08 12.29 -1.35
C ASN A 75 6.88 11.84 -0.52
N CYS A 76 6.51 10.56 -0.62
CA CYS A 76 5.43 9.98 0.17
C CYS A 76 5.90 8.70 0.88
N LEU A 77 5.39 8.49 2.10
CA LEU A 77 5.55 7.26 2.86
C LEU A 77 4.18 6.80 3.38
N VAL A 78 3.79 5.56 3.06
CA VAL A 78 2.54 4.94 3.52
C VAL A 78 2.86 3.73 4.37
N PHE A 79 2.23 3.63 5.55
CA PHE A 79 2.34 2.49 6.45
C PHE A 79 0.96 2.04 6.93
N THR A 80 0.80 0.73 7.12
CA THR A 80 -0.40 0.15 7.73
C THR A 80 -0.09 -0.30 9.15
N TYR A 81 -0.82 0.23 10.13
CA TYR A 81 -0.64 -0.10 11.54
C TYR A 81 -1.88 -0.80 12.12
N GLY A 82 -1.68 -1.66 13.11
CA GLY A 82 -2.77 -2.37 13.80
C GLY A 82 -2.30 -3.68 14.44
N VAL A 83 -3.16 -4.28 15.25
CA VAL A 83 -2.88 -5.58 15.90
C VAL A 83 -2.85 -6.73 14.89
N THR A 84 -2.36 -7.90 15.30
CA THR A 84 -2.45 -9.12 14.49
C THR A 84 -3.90 -9.43 14.16
N ASN A 85 -4.16 -9.93 12.94
CA ASN A 85 -5.51 -10.19 12.42
C ASN A 85 -6.39 -8.94 12.18
N ALA A 86 -5.84 -7.72 12.27
CA ALA A 86 -6.57 -6.49 11.95
C ALA A 86 -6.75 -6.20 10.44
N GLY A 87 -6.32 -7.11 9.56
CA GLY A 87 -6.43 -6.92 8.11
C GLY A 87 -5.31 -6.11 7.45
N LYS A 88 -4.17 -5.84 8.12
CA LYS A 88 -3.04 -5.09 7.52
C LYS A 88 -2.60 -5.63 6.15
N THR A 89 -2.32 -6.93 6.06
CA THR A 89 -1.92 -7.59 4.81
C THR A 89 -3.02 -7.56 3.76
N PHE A 90 -4.27 -7.70 4.20
CA PHE A 90 -5.43 -7.56 3.32
C PHE A 90 -5.47 -6.16 2.72
N THR A 91 -5.42 -5.09 3.51
CA THR A 91 -5.41 -3.71 3.00
C THR A 91 -4.19 -3.42 2.12
N PHE A 92 -2.99 -3.83 2.56
CA PHE A 92 -1.75 -3.45 1.87
C PHE A 92 -1.55 -4.19 0.55
N LEU A 93 -1.66 -5.51 0.54
CA LEU A 93 -1.43 -6.35 -0.65
C LEU A 93 -2.75 -6.75 -1.31
N GLY A 94 -3.72 -7.20 -0.50
CA GLY A 94 -4.99 -7.77 -0.97
C GLY A 94 -4.81 -9.10 -1.70
N PRO A 95 -5.89 -9.90 -1.86
CA PRO A 95 -5.87 -11.09 -2.70
C PRO A 95 -5.85 -10.72 -4.20
N ASP A 96 -5.46 -11.66 -5.06
CA ASP A 96 -5.31 -11.41 -6.51
C ASP A 96 -6.58 -10.85 -7.17
N HIS A 97 -7.75 -11.38 -6.78
CA HIS A 97 -9.05 -10.93 -7.29
C HIS A 97 -9.52 -9.59 -6.72
N ASN A 98 -8.89 -9.09 -5.64
CA ASN A 98 -9.23 -7.84 -4.99
C ASN A 98 -7.98 -7.15 -4.45
N SER A 99 -7.15 -6.69 -5.37
CA SER A 99 -5.84 -6.10 -5.08
C SER A 99 -5.95 -4.95 -4.06
N GLY A 100 -5.00 -4.87 -3.15
CA GLY A 100 -4.91 -3.84 -2.10
C GLY A 100 -4.22 -2.57 -2.57
N LEU A 101 -3.68 -1.81 -1.61
CA LEU A 101 -3.04 -0.53 -1.86
C LEU A 101 -1.80 -0.63 -2.74
N LEU A 102 -0.84 -1.51 -2.42
CA LEU A 102 0.44 -1.61 -3.11
C LEU A 102 0.29 -1.93 -4.62
N PRO A 103 -0.38 -3.02 -5.04
CA PRO A 103 -0.52 -3.34 -6.46
C PRO A 103 -1.31 -2.27 -7.23
N ARG A 104 -2.33 -1.65 -6.63
CA ARG A 104 -3.07 -0.53 -7.25
C ARG A 104 -2.18 0.69 -7.43
N SER A 105 -1.37 1.04 -6.43
CA SER A 105 -0.42 2.15 -6.51
C SER A 105 0.56 1.97 -7.66
N LEU A 106 1.17 0.78 -7.76
CA LEU A 106 2.08 0.46 -8.85
C LEU A 106 1.40 0.55 -10.22
N ALA A 107 0.18 0.00 -10.35
CA ALA A 107 -0.58 0.08 -11.59
C ALA A 107 -0.84 1.53 -12.02
N VAL A 108 -1.17 2.41 -11.08
CA VAL A 108 -1.38 3.84 -11.35
C VAL A 108 -0.07 4.50 -11.75
N ILE A 109 1.01 4.31 -10.99
CA ILE A 109 2.33 4.88 -11.28
C ILE A 109 2.78 4.48 -12.70
N PHE A 110 2.77 3.19 -13.02
CA PHE A 110 3.19 2.73 -14.34
C PHE A 110 2.25 3.16 -15.45
N ASN A 111 0.94 3.24 -15.21
CA ASN A 111 0.01 3.76 -16.22
C ASN A 111 0.20 5.26 -16.47
N THR A 112 0.57 6.03 -15.46
CA THR A 112 0.88 7.46 -15.62
C THR A 112 2.24 7.67 -16.30
N ILE A 113 3.23 6.80 -16.06
CA ILE A 113 4.55 6.90 -16.72
C ILE A 113 4.48 6.51 -18.22
N LYS A 114 3.52 5.66 -18.63
CA LYS A 114 3.33 5.30 -20.04
C LYS A 114 3.11 6.56 -20.90
N GLY A 115 4.07 6.85 -21.76
CA GLY A 115 4.08 8.04 -22.63
C GLY A 115 5.00 9.17 -22.17
N HIS A 116 5.47 9.15 -20.92
CA HIS A 116 6.46 10.09 -20.38
C HIS A 116 7.89 9.49 -20.34
N LEU A 117 8.11 8.43 -21.12
CA LEU A 117 9.41 7.76 -21.19
C LEU A 117 10.37 8.58 -22.04
N TYR A 118 11.44 9.05 -21.40
CA TYR A 118 12.55 9.66 -22.09
C TYR A 118 13.22 8.63 -23.02
N SER A 119 13.17 8.88 -24.33
CA SER A 119 13.51 7.86 -25.33
C SER A 119 15.01 7.67 -25.55
N ARG A 120 15.84 8.64 -25.15
CA ARG A 120 17.29 8.55 -25.32
C ARG A 120 17.91 7.72 -24.20
N ARG A 121 18.94 6.97 -24.55
CA ARG A 121 19.70 6.11 -23.62
C ARG A 121 20.98 6.80 -23.13
N ASP A 122 20.98 8.14 -23.06
CA ASP A 122 22.09 8.95 -22.52
C ASP A 122 22.01 9.17 -21.02
N LEU A 123 20.97 8.72 -20.32
CA LEU A 123 20.86 8.92 -18.88
C LEU A 123 21.24 7.65 -18.12
N LYS A 124 22.27 7.76 -17.28
CA LYS A 124 22.65 6.73 -16.32
C LYS A 124 22.25 7.18 -14.92
N PRO A 125 21.34 6.47 -14.23
CA PRO A 125 20.97 6.81 -12.86
C PRO A 125 22.19 6.66 -11.93
N GLN A 126 22.35 7.61 -11.01
CA GLN A 126 23.44 7.68 -10.05
C GLN A 126 22.88 7.95 -8.66
N ARG A 127 23.25 7.11 -7.67
CA ARG A 127 22.89 7.28 -6.24
C ARG A 127 21.39 7.52 -5.97
N CYS A 128 20.50 6.85 -6.70
CA CYS A 128 19.04 6.86 -6.54
C CYS A 128 18.32 8.22 -6.69
N ARG A 129 19.04 9.34 -6.82
CA ARG A 129 18.48 10.71 -6.92
C ARG A 129 19.08 11.53 -8.05
N ASP A 130 20.22 11.12 -8.58
CA ASP A 130 20.96 11.86 -9.59
C ASP A 130 21.05 11.05 -10.88
N PHE A 131 21.49 11.68 -11.96
CA PHE A 131 21.81 11.01 -13.20
C PHE A 131 23.03 11.65 -13.85
N SER A 132 23.81 10.82 -14.53
CA SER A 132 24.90 11.28 -15.38
C SER A 132 24.49 11.15 -16.83
N ARG A 133 24.72 12.22 -17.61
CA ARG A 133 24.58 12.18 -19.07
C ARG A 133 25.80 11.54 -19.69
N LEU A 134 25.60 10.50 -20.48
CA LEU A 134 26.63 9.76 -21.18
C LEU A 134 26.93 10.40 -22.54
N THR A 135 28.21 10.45 -22.88
CA THR A 135 28.66 10.75 -24.24
C THR A 135 28.35 9.59 -25.19
N PRO A 136 28.31 9.80 -26.52
CA PRO A 136 28.04 8.74 -27.48
C PRO A 136 28.99 7.53 -27.36
N ASP A 137 30.27 7.78 -27.10
CA ASP A 137 31.27 6.72 -26.93
C ASP A 137 31.00 5.88 -25.67
N GLN A 138 30.63 6.54 -24.57
CA GLN A 138 30.25 5.88 -23.32
C GLN A 138 28.98 5.05 -23.48
N GLN A 139 27.99 5.54 -24.23
CA GLN A 139 26.78 4.76 -24.53
C GLN A 139 27.10 3.48 -25.30
N ALA A 140 27.95 3.58 -26.34
CA ALA A 140 28.33 2.42 -27.15
C ALA A 140 29.04 1.35 -26.30
N ALA A 141 29.96 1.78 -25.42
CA ALA A 141 30.62 0.91 -24.47
C ALA A 141 29.62 0.23 -23.53
N GLU A 142 28.69 0.99 -22.91
CA GLU A 142 27.69 0.42 -22.00
C GLU A 142 26.71 -0.53 -22.70
N ILE A 143 26.30 -0.22 -23.93
CA ILE A 143 25.44 -1.10 -24.73
C ILE A 143 26.15 -2.42 -25.02
N SER A 144 27.43 -2.38 -25.37
CA SER A 144 28.26 -3.58 -25.58
C SER A 144 28.34 -4.42 -24.30
N THR A 145 28.70 -3.81 -23.18
CA THR A 145 28.79 -4.48 -21.87
C THR A 145 27.45 -5.09 -21.47
N LYS A 146 26.35 -4.34 -21.60
CA LYS A 146 25.00 -4.84 -21.30
C LYS A 146 24.63 -6.03 -22.18
N LYS A 147 24.96 -5.99 -23.47
CA LYS A 147 24.71 -7.12 -24.39
C LYS A 147 25.47 -8.37 -23.94
N ASN A 148 26.74 -8.22 -23.57
CA ASN A 148 27.56 -9.33 -23.08
C ASN A 148 27.01 -9.90 -21.77
N LEU A 149 26.64 -9.05 -20.80
CA LEU A 149 26.04 -9.50 -19.53
C LEU A 149 24.72 -10.25 -19.74
N LEU A 150 23.82 -9.71 -20.58
CA LEU A 150 22.54 -10.36 -20.86
C LEU A 150 22.72 -11.70 -21.57
N ARG A 151 23.75 -11.83 -22.41
CA ARG A 151 24.09 -13.10 -23.04
C ARG A 151 24.56 -14.13 -22.01
N LEU A 152 25.43 -13.74 -21.07
CA LEU A 152 25.90 -14.63 -20.00
C LEU A 152 24.75 -15.13 -19.11
N LEU A 153 23.79 -14.25 -18.78
CA LEU A 153 22.61 -14.64 -18.01
C LEU A 153 21.73 -15.62 -18.78
N LYS A 154 21.55 -15.41 -20.10
CA LYS A 154 20.78 -16.34 -20.94
C LYS A 154 21.44 -17.72 -21.03
N GLU A 155 22.77 -17.78 -21.07
CA GLU A 155 23.54 -19.03 -21.03
C GLU A 155 23.39 -19.77 -19.67
N SER A 156 22.96 -19.07 -18.61
CA SER A 156 22.71 -19.65 -17.28
C SER A 156 21.33 -20.33 -17.20
N ASP A 157 20.31 -19.72 -17.80
CA ASP A 157 18.93 -20.24 -17.82
C ASP A 157 18.80 -21.50 -18.72
N ASP A 158 19.66 -21.65 -19.74
CA ASP A 158 19.67 -22.82 -20.63
C ASP A 158 20.23 -24.10 -19.93
N TRP A 159 21.00 -23.97 -18.83
CA TRP A 159 21.51 -25.10 -18.05
C TRP A 159 20.47 -25.71 -17.11
N GLU A 160 19.48 -24.95 -16.62
CA GLU A 160 18.43 -25.48 -15.75
C GLU A 160 17.33 -26.27 -16.49
N ILE A 161 17.25 -26.13 -17.83
CA ILE A 161 16.27 -26.87 -18.67
C ILE A 161 16.83 -28.21 -19.18
N SER A 162 18.12 -28.50 -18.95
CA SER A 162 18.78 -29.73 -19.45
C SER A 162 18.84 -30.89 -18.43
N PHE A 163 18.16 -30.78 -17.27
CA PHE A 163 18.05 -31.84 -16.25
C PHE A 163 16.60 -32.14 -15.84
N THR A 164 15.70 -32.27 -16.81
CA THR A 164 14.42 -32.97 -16.65
C THR A 164 14.15 -33.78 -17.90
#